data_AF-A0A415GQ82-F1
#
_entry.id   AF-A0A415GQ82-F1
#
_cell.length_a   1.000
_cell.length_b   1.000
_cell.length_c   1.000
_cell.angle_alpha   90.00
_cell.angle_beta   90.00
_cell.angle_gamma   90.00
#
_symmetry.space_group_name_H-M   'P 1'
#
loop_
_entity.id
_entity.type
_entity.pdbx_description
1 polymer ?
#
loop_
_entity_poly.entity_id
_entity_poly.type
_entity_poly.pdbx_seq_one_letter_code
_entity_poly.pdbx_strand_id
1 'polypeptide(L)'
;MKKMKLIHYIILAAVVVLASCGDFNENLDGFDKNAYKPTDVKKVEVELTDADYEKIASLMKDDDLKAKKFFVSGSYAAQCIPVWLKQKYPTADNGSSVTVTYRLLAPLMMGTTGTGNQSEKSEPKNVTNPFEKIAGEWKYNPSVVLTLPNEKGNVTSKSFYNRIIIWVNIKYDEPNGFGQFNPGGYLNTFADTEYFSGCSYYNNRVEWVAADAKSNTPSVYGGMTDEEVVATMQRNLITTFAVSLSEGFGNAEPVEGMNVTYTVNFVAHMEGNKLVPYTIQYLVTGKGEFTYVEGSLKPVR
;
A
#
# COMPACT_ATOMS: atom_id res chain seq x y z
N MET A 1 15.60 -27.03 55.89
CA MET A 1 16.98 -27.03 55.35
C MET A 1 16.98 -27.58 53.93
N LYS A 2 17.13 -26.72 52.91
CA LYS A 2 17.93 -26.99 51.71
C LYS A 2 18.15 -25.65 51.00
N LYS A 3 19.41 -25.23 50.92
CA LYS A 3 19.89 -24.05 50.18
C LYS A 3 19.91 -24.37 48.68
N MET A 4 20.08 -23.30 47.88
CA MET A 4 20.56 -23.22 46.48
C MET A 4 19.46 -23.22 45.42
N LYS A 5 19.46 -22.36 44.39
CA LYS A 5 20.41 -21.33 43.91
C LYS A 5 19.61 -20.40 42.97
N LEU A 6 19.85 -19.10 43.05
CA LEU A 6 19.34 -18.11 42.11
C LEU A 6 20.02 -18.34 40.75
N ILE A 7 19.27 -18.83 39.76
CA ILE A 7 19.74 -19.00 38.38
C ILE A 7 19.04 -17.95 37.53
N HIS A 8 19.84 -17.01 37.03
CA HIS A 8 19.44 -16.00 36.05
C HIS A 8 19.05 -16.71 34.76
N TYR A 9 17.77 -16.67 34.39
CA TYR A 9 17.36 -17.01 33.03
C TYR A 9 17.62 -15.78 32.15
N ILE A 10 18.79 -15.79 31.52
CA ILE A 10 19.08 -14.97 30.35
C ILE A 10 18.13 -15.46 29.25
N ILE A 11 17.21 -14.59 28.85
CA ILE A 11 16.39 -14.76 27.65
C ILE A 11 17.35 -14.71 26.46
N LEU A 12 17.74 -15.87 25.92
CA LEU A 12 18.41 -15.95 24.65
C LEU A 12 17.36 -15.71 23.57
N ALA A 13 17.16 -14.44 23.21
CA ALA A 13 16.49 -14.09 21.98
C ALA A 13 17.30 -14.67 20.82
N ALA A 14 16.85 -15.80 20.27
CA ALA A 14 17.29 -16.23 18.96
C ALA A 14 16.71 -15.24 17.94
N VAL A 15 17.42 -14.14 17.74
CA VAL A 15 17.24 -13.29 16.57
C VAL A 15 17.68 -14.14 15.39
N VAL A 16 16.71 -14.77 14.72
CA VAL A 16 16.91 -15.23 13.35
C VAL A 16 17.02 -13.96 12.53
N VAL A 17 18.26 -13.50 12.34
CA VAL A 17 18.58 -12.57 11.25
C VAL A 17 18.34 -13.37 9.98
N LEU A 18 17.15 -13.23 9.41
CA LEU A 18 16.99 -13.47 7.98
C LEU A 18 17.86 -12.41 7.32
N ALA A 19 19.10 -12.78 7.03
CA ALA A 19 19.93 -12.05 6.08
C ALA A 19 19.09 -11.98 4.80
N SER A 20 18.53 -10.81 4.53
CA SER A 20 18.03 -10.44 3.21
C SER A 20 19.04 -10.92 2.21
N CYS A 21 18.70 -11.89 1.35
CA CYS A 21 19.57 -12.53 0.35
C CYS A 21 20.94 -11.85 0.23
N GLY A 22 21.82 -12.18 1.17
CA GLY A 22 23.14 -11.56 1.28
C GLY A 22 23.94 -12.20 0.18
N ASP A 23 23.90 -11.50 -0.95
CA ASP A 23 24.55 -11.75 -2.23
C ASP A 23 25.72 -12.75 -2.14
N PHE A 24 25.40 -14.04 -2.28
CA PHE A 24 26.40 -15.12 -2.31
C PHE A 24 27.42 -14.92 -3.44
N ASN A 25 27.11 -14.07 -4.44
CA ASN A 25 27.98 -13.73 -5.56
C ASN A 25 29.09 -12.72 -5.21
N GLU A 26 28.99 -11.94 -4.13
CA GLU A 26 29.97 -10.89 -3.82
C GLU A 26 31.33 -11.42 -3.32
N ASN A 27 31.42 -12.72 -3.00
CA ASN A 27 32.65 -13.37 -2.54
C ASN A 27 33.28 -14.32 -3.57
N LEU A 28 32.84 -14.27 -4.84
CA LEU A 28 33.46 -15.05 -5.91
C LEU A 28 34.61 -14.27 -6.54
N ASP A 29 35.83 -14.79 -6.42
CA ASP A 29 37.02 -14.24 -7.09
C ASP A 29 36.77 -14.13 -8.61
N GLY A 30 36.84 -12.90 -9.12
CA GLY A 30 36.61 -12.57 -10.54
C GLY A 30 35.21 -12.06 -10.90
N PHE A 31 34.27 -11.96 -9.95
CA PHE A 31 32.98 -11.30 -10.18
C PHE A 31 33.13 -9.78 -10.12
N ASP A 32 33.14 -9.12 -11.29
CA ASP A 32 32.99 -7.67 -11.37
C ASP A 32 31.51 -7.30 -11.48
N LYS A 33 30.95 -6.78 -10.40
CA LYS A 33 29.57 -6.26 -10.34
C LYS A 33 29.27 -5.16 -11.38
N ASN A 34 30.29 -4.56 -11.99
CA ASN A 34 30.15 -3.56 -13.05
C ASN A 34 30.29 -4.16 -14.47
N ALA A 35 30.63 -5.45 -14.60
CA ALA A 35 30.86 -6.09 -15.90
C ALA A 35 29.55 -6.47 -16.62
N TYR A 36 28.48 -6.80 -15.89
CA TYR A 36 27.14 -6.96 -16.47
C TYR A 36 26.33 -5.69 -16.26
N LYS A 37 26.17 -4.92 -17.34
CA LYS A 37 25.21 -3.83 -17.41
C LYS A 37 24.00 -4.34 -18.20
N PRO A 38 22.78 -4.30 -17.65
CA PRO A 38 21.57 -4.55 -18.42
C PRO A 38 21.58 -3.68 -19.68
N THR A 39 21.48 -4.30 -20.85
CA THR A 39 21.50 -3.61 -22.14
C THR A 39 20.12 -3.56 -22.78
N ASP A 40 19.23 -4.49 -22.42
CA ASP A 40 17.86 -4.59 -22.94
C ASP A 40 16.81 -4.43 -21.84
N VAL A 41 16.72 -3.24 -21.26
CA VAL A 41 15.70 -2.87 -20.27
C VAL A 41 14.45 -2.35 -20.97
N LYS A 42 13.34 -3.10 -20.90
CA LYS A 42 12.06 -2.69 -21.47
C LYS A 42 11.28 -1.78 -20.52
N LYS A 43 10.58 -0.78 -21.07
CA LYS A 43 9.55 0.03 -20.40
C LYS A 43 8.43 0.29 -21.39
N VAL A 44 7.52 -0.66 -21.54
CA VAL A 44 6.52 -0.65 -22.62
C VAL A 44 5.13 -0.98 -22.11
N GLU A 45 4.13 -0.54 -22.83
CA GLU A 45 2.73 -0.89 -22.61
C GLU A 45 2.23 -1.79 -23.75
N VAL A 46 1.43 -2.80 -23.43
CA VAL A 46 0.93 -3.77 -24.42
C VAL A 46 -0.50 -4.16 -24.09
N GLU A 47 -1.37 -4.19 -25.10
CA GLU A 47 -2.70 -4.79 -25.01
C GLU A 47 -2.68 -6.21 -25.58
N LEU A 48 -3.27 -7.18 -24.88
CA LEU A 48 -3.38 -8.56 -25.36
C LEU A 48 -4.38 -8.67 -26.50
N THR A 49 -3.93 -9.19 -27.63
CA THR A 49 -4.80 -9.53 -28.77
C THR A 49 -5.41 -10.92 -28.62
N ASP A 50 -6.44 -11.26 -29.40
CA ASP A 50 -7.01 -12.61 -29.45
C ASP A 50 -5.95 -13.68 -29.76
N ALA A 51 -4.98 -13.36 -30.60
CA ALA A 51 -3.86 -14.24 -30.92
C ALA A 51 -2.91 -14.44 -29.72
N ASP A 52 -2.73 -13.41 -28.87
CA ASP A 52 -1.96 -13.55 -27.64
C ASP A 52 -2.68 -14.45 -26.63
N TYR A 53 -4.01 -14.34 -26.51
CA TYR A 53 -4.81 -15.27 -25.71
C TYR A 53 -4.68 -16.71 -26.20
N GLU A 54 -4.62 -16.97 -27.51
CA GLU A 54 -4.38 -18.33 -28.05
C GLU A 54 -3.01 -18.87 -27.69
N LYS A 55 -1.98 -18.03 -27.76
CA LYS A 55 -0.61 -18.40 -27.37
C LYS A 55 -0.56 -18.72 -25.88
N ILE A 56 -1.13 -17.86 -25.03
CA ILE A 56 -1.21 -18.08 -23.58
C ILE A 56 -1.97 -19.38 -23.29
N ALA A 57 -3.16 -19.54 -23.86
CA ALA A 57 -3.97 -20.74 -23.69
C ALA A 57 -3.23 -22.02 -24.11
N SER A 58 -2.46 -21.97 -25.20
CA SER A 58 -1.66 -23.12 -25.65
C SER A 58 -0.51 -23.44 -24.69
N LEU A 59 0.15 -22.42 -24.14
CA LEU A 59 1.22 -22.58 -23.15
C LEU A 59 0.68 -23.14 -21.82
N MET A 60 -0.52 -22.71 -21.43
CA MET A 60 -1.18 -23.12 -20.18
C MET A 60 -2.03 -24.39 -20.33
N LYS A 61 -2.25 -24.86 -21.56
CA LYS A 61 -3.19 -25.95 -21.91
C LYS A 61 -4.62 -25.68 -21.41
N ASP A 62 -5.10 -24.47 -21.66
CA ASP A 62 -6.41 -23.98 -21.20
C ASP A 62 -7.33 -23.68 -22.39
N ASP A 63 -8.19 -24.65 -22.74
CA ASP A 63 -9.18 -24.51 -23.80
C ASP A 63 -10.25 -23.44 -23.49
N ASP A 64 -10.50 -23.17 -22.22
CA ASP A 64 -11.47 -22.17 -21.77
C ASP A 64 -10.95 -20.76 -22.06
N LEU A 65 -9.69 -20.47 -21.71
CA LEU A 65 -9.03 -19.22 -22.08
C LEU A 65 -8.92 -19.07 -23.60
N LYS A 66 -8.66 -20.18 -24.32
CA LYS A 66 -8.62 -20.21 -25.78
C LYS A 66 -9.96 -19.82 -26.40
N ALA A 67 -11.08 -20.30 -25.86
CA ALA A 67 -12.40 -20.00 -26.39
C ALA A 67 -12.88 -18.61 -25.96
N LYS A 68 -12.71 -18.27 -24.69
CA LYS A 68 -13.30 -17.08 -24.05
C LYS A 68 -12.49 -15.81 -24.26
N LYS A 69 -11.16 -15.92 -24.41
CA LYS A 69 -10.23 -14.79 -24.61
C LYS A 69 -10.26 -13.74 -23.49
N PHE A 70 -10.55 -14.15 -22.26
CA PHE A 70 -10.43 -13.34 -21.05
C PHE A 70 -10.02 -14.21 -19.87
N PHE A 71 -9.37 -13.62 -18.89
CA PHE A 71 -9.04 -14.31 -17.64
C PHE A 71 -10.25 -14.32 -16.69
N VAL A 72 -10.46 -15.43 -15.99
CA VAL A 72 -11.54 -15.56 -14.99
C VAL A 72 -11.23 -14.89 -13.66
N SER A 73 -9.94 -14.67 -13.36
CA SER A 73 -9.48 -13.96 -12.16
C SER A 73 -8.14 -13.26 -12.41
N GLY A 74 -7.88 -12.21 -11.63
CA GLY A 74 -6.59 -11.51 -11.67
C GLY A 74 -5.44 -12.41 -11.19
N SER A 75 -5.69 -13.31 -10.23
CA SER A 75 -4.70 -14.28 -9.77
C SER A 75 -4.30 -15.25 -10.88
N TYR A 76 -5.24 -15.67 -11.73
CA TYR A 76 -4.93 -16.52 -12.87
C TYR A 76 -4.18 -15.75 -13.96
N ALA A 77 -4.60 -14.52 -14.27
CA ALA A 77 -3.86 -13.64 -15.17
C ALA A 77 -2.40 -13.44 -14.72
N ALA A 78 -2.17 -13.22 -13.41
CA ALA A 78 -0.84 -13.05 -12.83
C ALA A 78 0.06 -14.30 -12.95
N GLN A 79 -0.52 -15.50 -13.11
CA GLN A 79 0.22 -16.73 -13.40
C GLN A 79 0.52 -16.89 -14.89
N CYS A 80 -0.44 -16.58 -15.75
CA CYS A 80 -0.35 -16.81 -17.18
C CYS A 80 0.49 -15.78 -17.94
N ILE A 81 0.32 -14.49 -17.63
CA ILE A 81 0.96 -13.39 -18.37
C ILE A 81 2.49 -13.45 -18.30
N PRO A 82 3.13 -13.76 -17.15
CA PRO A 82 4.57 -13.97 -17.09
C PRO A 82 5.12 -15.00 -18.08
N VAL A 83 4.40 -16.11 -18.29
CA VAL A 83 4.81 -17.17 -19.22
C VAL A 83 4.82 -16.65 -20.66
N TRP A 84 3.82 -15.84 -21.03
CA TRP A 84 3.78 -15.20 -22.35
C TRP A 84 4.80 -14.07 -22.49
N LEU A 85 5.02 -13.25 -21.46
CA LEU A 85 6.05 -12.21 -21.47
C LEU A 85 7.45 -12.81 -21.67
N LYS A 86 7.73 -13.99 -21.11
CA LYS A 86 8.98 -14.72 -21.36
C LYS A 86 9.18 -15.08 -22.83
N GLN A 87 8.10 -15.43 -23.55
CA GLN A 87 8.15 -15.74 -24.98
C GLN A 87 8.21 -14.47 -25.85
N LYS A 88 7.49 -13.41 -25.44
CA LYS A 88 7.42 -12.15 -26.18
C LYS A 88 8.70 -11.32 -26.05
N TYR A 89 9.31 -11.35 -24.88
CA TYR A 89 10.53 -10.61 -24.56
C TYR A 89 11.61 -11.53 -23.98
N PRO A 90 12.15 -12.47 -24.79
CA PRO A 90 13.10 -13.48 -24.30
C PRO A 90 14.46 -12.90 -23.90
N THR A 91 14.83 -11.73 -24.43
CA THR A 91 16.09 -11.03 -24.15
C THR A 91 15.97 -9.94 -23.10
N ALA A 92 14.79 -9.70 -22.54
CA ALA A 92 14.59 -8.63 -21.57
C ALA A 92 15.40 -8.88 -20.29
N ASP A 93 16.20 -7.88 -19.93
CA ASP A 93 17.04 -7.90 -18.73
C ASP A 93 16.23 -7.58 -17.48
N ASN A 94 16.80 -7.91 -16.31
CA ASN A 94 16.22 -7.56 -15.02
C ASN A 94 16.04 -6.04 -14.89
N GLY A 95 14.97 -5.61 -14.21
CA GLY A 95 14.54 -4.21 -14.15
C GLY A 95 13.67 -3.76 -15.32
N SER A 96 13.44 -4.63 -16.31
CA SER A 96 12.40 -4.40 -17.33
C SER A 96 11.01 -4.38 -16.70
N SER A 97 10.14 -3.50 -17.20
CA SER A 97 8.74 -3.38 -16.80
C SER A 97 7.84 -3.34 -18.03
N VAL A 98 6.74 -4.09 -17.98
CA VAL A 98 5.70 -4.12 -19.02
C VAL A 98 4.35 -3.93 -18.36
N THR A 99 3.63 -2.90 -18.78
CA THR A 99 2.25 -2.68 -18.41
C THR A 99 1.35 -3.42 -19.40
N VAL A 100 0.59 -4.41 -18.92
CA VAL A 100 -0.23 -5.27 -19.78
C VAL A 100 -1.70 -4.95 -19.58
N THR A 101 -2.38 -4.57 -20.67
CA THR A 101 -3.84 -4.46 -20.73
C THR A 101 -4.44 -5.78 -21.20
N TYR A 102 -5.41 -6.30 -20.46
CA TYR A 102 -6.08 -7.56 -20.77
C TYR A 102 -7.54 -7.57 -20.29
N ARG A 103 -8.37 -8.37 -20.95
CA ARG A 103 -9.74 -8.67 -20.54
C ARG A 103 -9.76 -9.58 -19.32
N LEU A 104 -10.42 -9.11 -18.26
CA LEU A 104 -10.67 -9.81 -17.00
C LEU A 104 -12.18 -9.88 -16.75
N LEU A 105 -12.69 -11.06 -16.38
CA LEU A 105 -14.07 -11.20 -15.92
C LEU A 105 -14.23 -10.44 -14.60
N ALA A 106 -15.02 -9.37 -14.60
CA ALA A 106 -15.29 -8.63 -13.38
C ALA A 106 -16.02 -9.54 -12.36
N PRO A 107 -15.63 -9.53 -11.07
CA PRO A 107 -16.41 -10.23 -10.06
C PRO A 107 -17.83 -9.68 -10.01
N LEU A 108 -18.81 -10.58 -9.80
CA LEU A 108 -20.19 -10.18 -9.50
C LEU A 108 -20.18 -9.40 -8.18
N MET A 109 -20.50 -8.10 -8.23
CA MET A 109 -20.77 -7.33 -7.01
C MET A 109 -22.20 -7.65 -6.57
N MET A 110 -22.38 -8.44 -5.50
CA MET A 110 -23.68 -8.50 -4.84
C MET A 110 -23.89 -7.16 -4.11
N GLY A 111 -24.56 -6.22 -4.76
CA GLY A 111 -25.02 -5.00 -4.12
C GLY A 111 -26.10 -5.35 -3.09
N THR A 112 -25.81 -5.21 -1.80
CA THR A 112 -26.84 -5.12 -0.77
C THR A 112 -27.47 -3.73 -0.81
N THR A 113 -28.23 -3.43 -1.86
CA THR A 113 -29.19 -2.33 -1.86
C THR A 113 -30.56 -2.95 -1.71
N GLY A 114 -31.21 -2.68 -0.58
CA GLY A 114 -32.59 -3.12 -0.34
C GLY A 114 -33.50 -2.54 -1.41
N THR A 115 -33.74 -3.29 -2.49
CA THR A 115 -34.88 -3.29 -3.43
C THR A 115 -34.43 -4.05 -4.70
N GLY A 116 -34.88 -5.30 -4.84
CA GLY A 116 -34.81 -6.06 -6.10
C GLY A 116 -33.46 -6.71 -6.42
N ASN A 117 -33.37 -8.03 -6.28
CA ASN A 117 -32.27 -8.82 -6.84
C ASN A 117 -32.33 -8.78 -8.38
N GLN A 118 -31.56 -7.89 -9.02
CA GLN A 118 -31.15 -8.07 -10.40
C GLN A 118 -29.76 -8.71 -10.41
N SER A 119 -29.68 -9.90 -11.02
CA SER A 119 -28.40 -10.51 -11.39
C SER A 119 -27.88 -9.79 -12.63
N GLU A 120 -26.97 -8.82 -12.47
CA GLU A 120 -26.17 -8.36 -13.59
C GLU A 120 -25.28 -9.52 -14.04
N LYS A 121 -25.31 -9.87 -15.33
CA LYS A 121 -24.33 -10.81 -15.91
C LYS A 121 -22.95 -10.15 -15.82
N SER A 122 -21.96 -10.86 -15.29
CA SER A 122 -20.58 -10.39 -15.32
C SER A 122 -20.06 -10.38 -16.75
N GLU A 123 -19.64 -9.21 -17.23
CA GLU A 123 -18.97 -9.05 -18.52
C GLU A 123 -17.46 -8.83 -18.33
N PRO A 124 -16.61 -9.38 -19.21
CA PRO A 124 -15.18 -9.09 -19.20
C PRO A 124 -14.92 -7.61 -19.47
N LYS A 125 -13.98 -7.02 -18.73
CA LYS A 125 -13.53 -5.64 -18.92
C LYS A 125 -12.02 -5.60 -19.08
N ASN A 126 -11.52 -4.63 -19.83
CA ASN A 126 -10.09 -4.37 -19.91
C ASN A 126 -9.60 -3.85 -18.54
N VAL A 127 -8.57 -4.50 -18.01
CA VAL A 127 -7.78 -4.06 -16.86
C VAL A 127 -6.32 -3.93 -17.28
N THR A 128 -5.58 -3.08 -16.59
CA THR A 128 -4.19 -2.77 -16.92
C THR A 128 -3.34 -2.97 -15.68
N ASN A 129 -2.36 -3.88 -15.77
CA ASN A 129 -1.54 -4.31 -14.63
C ASN A 129 -0.06 -4.35 -15.00
N PRO A 130 0.85 -3.88 -14.13
CA PRO A 130 2.28 -3.90 -14.40
C PRO A 130 2.91 -5.26 -14.07
N PHE A 131 3.91 -5.64 -14.85
CA PHE A 131 4.75 -6.82 -14.66
C PHE A 131 6.21 -6.43 -14.74
N GLU A 132 7.06 -7.02 -13.90
CA GLU A 132 8.48 -6.70 -13.83
C GLU A 132 9.36 -7.93 -13.99
N LYS A 133 10.50 -7.76 -14.65
CA LYS A 133 11.52 -8.79 -14.82
C LYS A 133 12.48 -8.74 -13.65
N ILE A 134 12.45 -9.75 -12.80
CA ILE A 134 13.26 -9.85 -11.58
C ILE A 134 13.92 -11.23 -11.57
N ALA A 135 15.24 -11.26 -11.37
CA ALA A 135 16.03 -12.49 -11.27
C ALA A 135 15.74 -13.51 -12.39
N GLY A 136 15.56 -13.06 -13.63
CA GLY A 136 15.29 -13.95 -14.75
C GLY A 136 13.81 -14.27 -14.98
N GLU A 137 12.89 -13.80 -14.14
CA GLU A 137 11.47 -14.14 -14.20
C GLU A 137 10.58 -12.90 -14.30
N TRP A 138 9.54 -12.97 -15.13
CA TRP A 138 8.49 -11.96 -15.12
C TRP A 138 7.58 -12.21 -13.91
N LYS A 139 7.27 -11.16 -13.16
CA LYS A 139 6.39 -11.23 -11.98
C LYS A 139 5.36 -10.12 -12.06
N TYR A 140 4.13 -10.40 -11.63
CA TYR A 140 3.12 -9.36 -11.44
C TYR A 140 3.62 -8.37 -10.38
N ASN A 141 3.52 -7.06 -10.67
CA ASN A 141 3.80 -6.01 -9.70
C ASN A 141 2.48 -5.48 -9.09
N PRO A 142 2.15 -5.84 -7.83
CA PRO A 142 0.95 -5.35 -7.17
C PRO A 142 1.12 -3.98 -6.48
N SER A 143 2.23 -3.25 -6.73
CA SER A 143 2.44 -1.92 -6.14
C SER A 143 1.32 -0.95 -6.52
N VAL A 144 0.94 -0.09 -5.58
CA VAL A 144 -0.18 0.83 -5.73
C VAL A 144 0.29 2.27 -5.56
N VAL A 145 -0.18 3.14 -6.45
CA VAL A 145 -0.14 4.59 -6.25
C VAL A 145 -1.56 5.06 -5.92
N LEU A 146 -1.80 5.37 -4.65
CA LEU A 146 -3.07 5.87 -4.15
C LEU A 146 -3.00 7.40 -4.06
N THR A 147 -3.70 8.09 -4.95
CA THR A 147 -3.92 9.53 -4.80
C THR A 147 -5.19 9.76 -4.01
N LEU A 148 -5.11 10.52 -2.92
CA LEU A 148 -6.23 11.00 -2.11
C LEU A 148 -6.58 12.43 -2.55
N PRO A 149 -7.61 12.64 -3.39
CA PRO A 149 -7.99 13.97 -3.82
C PRO A 149 -8.45 14.83 -2.63
N ASN A 150 -7.93 16.06 -2.57
CA ASN A 150 -8.43 17.11 -1.67
C ASN A 150 -9.68 17.73 -2.32
N GLU A 151 -10.76 16.97 -2.30
CA GLU A 151 -12.07 17.36 -2.81
C GLU A 151 -13.12 16.90 -1.83
N LYS A 152 -13.92 17.83 -1.30
CA LYS A 152 -14.97 17.54 -0.32
C LYS A 152 -15.96 16.53 -0.88
N GLY A 153 -16.22 15.46 -0.13
CA GLY A 153 -17.13 14.39 -0.54
C GLY A 153 -16.52 13.32 -1.44
N ASN A 154 -15.22 13.42 -1.81
CA ASN A 154 -14.52 12.35 -2.51
C ASN A 154 -14.56 11.05 -1.68
N VAL A 155 -15.15 10.00 -2.26
CA VAL A 155 -15.41 8.73 -1.56
C VAL A 155 -14.13 8.01 -1.14
N THR A 156 -13.10 8.04 -1.99
CA THR A 156 -11.82 7.35 -1.73
C THR A 156 -11.07 8.01 -0.58
N SER A 157 -10.88 9.34 -0.64
CA SER A 157 -10.27 10.11 0.45
C SER A 157 -11.06 9.95 1.75
N LYS A 158 -12.39 10.10 1.69
CA LYS A 158 -13.24 10.02 2.86
C LYS A 158 -13.12 8.66 3.55
N SER A 159 -13.22 7.57 2.78
CA SER A 159 -13.07 6.22 3.34
C SER A 159 -11.67 6.00 3.93
N PHE A 160 -10.62 6.52 3.30
CA PHE A 160 -9.25 6.39 3.81
C PHE A 160 -9.05 7.09 5.16
N TYR A 161 -9.46 8.37 5.27
CA TYR A 161 -9.33 9.12 6.52
C TYR A 161 -10.32 8.68 7.60
N ASN A 162 -11.51 8.20 7.22
CA ASN A 162 -12.50 7.73 8.19
C ASN A 162 -12.02 6.49 8.98
N ARG A 163 -11.28 5.57 8.34
CA ARG A 163 -10.64 4.44 9.04
C ARG A 163 -9.67 4.92 10.11
N ILE A 164 -8.90 5.96 9.82
CA ILE A 164 -7.97 6.58 10.77
C ILE A 164 -8.72 7.18 11.96
N ILE A 165 -9.77 7.96 11.70
CA ILE A 165 -10.57 8.60 12.75
C ILE A 165 -11.20 7.56 13.68
N ILE A 166 -11.78 6.48 13.11
CA ILE A 166 -12.32 5.36 13.88
C ILE A 166 -11.23 4.74 14.76
N TRP A 167 -10.06 4.46 14.19
CA TRP A 167 -8.96 3.86 14.93
C TRP A 167 -8.44 4.76 16.05
N VAL A 168 -8.26 6.06 15.81
CA VAL A 168 -7.82 7.02 16.85
C VAL A 168 -8.83 7.10 17.99
N ASN A 169 -10.13 7.14 17.67
CA ASN A 169 -11.18 7.14 18.68
C ASN A 169 -11.10 5.89 19.58
N ILE A 170 -11.09 4.70 18.97
CA ILE A 170 -11.05 3.42 19.70
C ILE A 170 -9.75 3.27 20.50
N LYS A 171 -8.62 3.71 19.93
CA LYS A 171 -7.30 3.45 20.51
C LYS A 171 -6.90 4.45 21.59
N TYR A 172 -7.31 5.72 21.44
CA TYR A 172 -6.83 6.81 22.29
C TYR A 172 -7.95 7.54 23.03
N ASP A 173 -9.07 7.85 22.38
CA ASP A 173 -10.08 8.71 23.02
C ASP A 173 -10.99 7.91 23.97
N GLU A 174 -11.57 6.78 23.52
CA GLU A 174 -12.44 5.92 24.33
C GLU A 174 -11.79 5.44 25.64
N PRO A 175 -10.53 4.94 25.64
CA PRO A 175 -9.88 4.49 26.87
C PRO A 175 -9.61 5.63 27.87
N ASN A 176 -9.56 6.89 27.41
CA ASN A 176 -9.32 8.06 28.24
C ASN A 176 -10.63 8.74 28.69
N GLY A 177 -11.78 8.07 28.51
CA GLY A 177 -13.07 8.56 29.00
C GLY A 177 -13.76 9.55 28.07
N PHE A 178 -13.21 9.80 26.88
CA PHE A 178 -13.93 10.49 25.81
C PHE A 178 -14.83 9.46 25.12
N GLY A 179 -16.14 9.54 25.33
CA GLY A 179 -17.10 8.61 24.71
C GLY A 179 -16.97 8.52 23.18
N GLN A 180 -17.60 7.53 22.58
CA GLN A 180 -17.60 7.30 21.14
C GLN A 180 -18.03 8.57 20.39
N PHE A 181 -17.09 9.21 19.68
CA PHE A 181 -17.29 10.50 19.00
C PHE A 181 -17.61 11.68 19.94
N ASN A 182 -17.05 11.68 21.15
CA ASN A 182 -17.22 12.74 22.14
C ASN A 182 -16.03 13.72 22.15
N PRO A 183 -16.25 15.05 22.15
CA PRO A 183 -15.16 16.03 22.19
C PRO A 183 -14.30 15.99 23.46
N GLY A 184 -13.01 16.26 23.28
CA GLY A 184 -12.03 16.51 24.36
C GLY A 184 -10.72 15.72 24.25
N GLY A 185 -10.70 14.67 23.42
CA GLY A 185 -9.52 13.89 23.07
C GLY A 185 -8.79 14.43 21.84
N TYR A 186 -8.34 13.54 20.95
CA TYR A 186 -7.78 13.91 19.66
C TYR A 186 -8.84 14.28 18.63
N LEU A 187 -10.05 13.73 18.72
CA LEU A 187 -11.14 14.09 17.83
C LEU A 187 -11.69 15.49 18.13
N ASN A 188 -12.07 16.22 17.08
CA ASN A 188 -12.80 17.48 17.20
C ASN A 188 -14.27 17.26 17.58
N THR A 189 -15.00 18.35 17.86
CA THR A 189 -16.42 18.31 18.24
C THR A 189 -17.35 17.74 17.19
N PHE A 190 -16.93 17.69 15.92
CA PHE A 190 -17.70 17.10 14.82
C PHE A 190 -17.33 15.64 14.56
N ALA A 191 -16.32 15.12 15.25
CA ALA A 191 -15.74 13.80 15.03
C ALA A 191 -15.39 13.53 13.55
N ASP A 192 -14.94 14.57 12.84
CA ASP A 192 -14.61 14.50 11.41
C ASP A 192 -13.14 14.77 11.09
N THR A 193 -12.41 15.20 12.12
CA THR A 193 -10.99 15.54 12.11
C THR A 193 -10.40 15.05 13.42
N GLU A 194 -9.26 14.36 13.32
CA GLU A 194 -8.47 13.92 14.46
C GLU A 194 -7.11 14.61 14.48
N TYR A 195 -6.66 15.06 15.65
CA TYR A 195 -5.39 15.76 15.84
C TYR A 195 -4.29 14.84 16.40
N PHE A 196 -4.46 13.52 16.41
CA PHE A 196 -3.36 12.61 16.69
C PHE A 196 -2.38 12.60 15.51
N SER A 197 -2.89 12.53 14.27
CA SER A 197 -2.10 12.69 13.04
C SER A 197 -2.54 13.82 12.10
N GLY A 198 -3.69 14.46 12.38
CA GLY A 198 -4.24 15.57 11.61
C GLY A 198 -5.26 15.15 10.55
N CYS A 199 -5.65 13.88 10.44
CA CYS A 199 -6.50 13.41 9.35
C CYS A 199 -7.94 13.96 9.45
N SER A 200 -8.45 14.50 8.33
CA SER A 200 -9.83 14.96 8.21
C SER A 200 -10.55 14.25 7.06
N TYR A 201 -11.59 13.46 7.35
CA TYR A 201 -12.43 12.87 6.30
C TYR A 201 -13.39 13.90 5.70
N TYR A 202 -13.70 14.97 6.43
CA TYR A 202 -14.59 16.03 5.93
C TYR A 202 -13.88 16.89 4.89
N ASN A 203 -12.67 17.33 5.23
CA ASN A 203 -11.86 18.15 4.35
C ASN A 203 -11.04 17.34 3.33
N ASN A 204 -10.98 16.00 3.49
CA ASN A 204 -10.22 15.10 2.64
C ASN A 204 -8.73 15.51 2.52
N ARG A 205 -8.14 15.87 3.65
CA ARG A 205 -6.75 16.33 3.78
C ARG A 205 -6.22 16.08 5.18
N VAL A 206 -4.94 16.38 5.37
CA VAL A 206 -4.29 16.35 6.69
C VAL A 206 -4.14 17.78 7.21
N GLU A 207 -4.60 18.06 8.42
CA GLU A 207 -4.55 19.34 9.13
C GLU A 207 -3.28 19.40 9.99
N TRP A 208 -2.26 20.12 9.50
CA TRP A 208 -1.01 20.40 10.20
C TRP A 208 -0.89 21.89 10.53
N VAL A 209 -1.94 22.40 11.17
CA VAL A 209 -2.02 23.75 11.74
C VAL A 209 -1.86 23.59 13.26
N ALA A 210 -0.78 24.12 13.82
CA ALA A 210 -0.44 23.88 15.21
C ALA A 210 -1.42 24.58 16.16
N ALA A 211 -1.89 25.78 15.78
CA ALA A 211 -2.88 26.52 16.54
C ALA A 211 -4.19 25.72 16.72
N ASP A 212 -4.65 25.07 15.66
CA ASP A 212 -5.87 24.25 15.68
C ASP A 212 -5.71 23.01 16.58
N ALA A 213 -4.57 22.31 16.46
CA ALA A 213 -4.25 21.17 17.31
C ALA A 213 -4.16 21.55 18.79
N LYS A 214 -3.51 22.67 19.12
CA LYS A 214 -3.41 23.20 20.49
C LYS A 214 -4.76 23.59 21.06
N SER A 215 -5.62 24.20 20.23
CA SER A 215 -6.98 24.55 20.63
C SER A 215 -7.84 23.31 20.89
N ASN A 216 -7.66 22.24 20.09
CA ASN A 216 -8.46 21.04 20.20
C ASN A 216 -8.00 20.12 21.33
N THR A 217 -6.70 19.86 21.43
CA THR A 217 -6.11 18.89 22.36
C THR A 217 -5.03 19.56 23.22
N PRO A 218 -5.40 20.57 24.04
CA PRO A 218 -4.44 21.34 24.83
C PRO A 218 -3.67 20.51 25.86
N SER A 219 -4.25 19.40 26.33
CA SER A 219 -3.61 18.46 27.27
C SER A 219 -2.37 17.78 26.70
N VAL A 220 -2.28 17.64 25.37
CA VAL A 220 -1.13 17.05 24.67
C VAL A 220 -0.24 18.15 24.10
N TYR A 221 -0.83 19.13 23.41
CA TYR A 221 -0.08 20.08 22.58
C TYR A 221 0.17 21.44 23.23
N GLY A 222 -0.52 21.78 24.32
CA GLY A 222 -0.50 23.13 24.90
C GLY A 222 0.88 23.61 25.34
N GLY A 223 1.78 22.69 25.71
CA GLY A 223 3.16 22.99 26.10
C GLY A 223 4.20 22.87 24.99
N MET A 224 3.82 22.44 23.79
CA MET A 224 4.73 22.22 22.66
C MET A 224 4.89 23.50 21.82
N THR A 225 6.03 23.68 21.18
CA THR A 225 6.21 24.63 20.06
C THR A 225 5.37 24.21 18.86
N ASP A 226 5.10 25.12 17.92
CA ASP A 226 4.30 24.81 16.73
C ASP A 226 4.99 23.73 15.87
N GLU A 227 6.32 23.80 15.78
CA GLU A 227 7.16 22.82 15.11
C GLU A 227 7.06 21.44 15.76
N GLU A 228 7.08 21.35 17.10
CA GLU A 228 6.95 20.09 17.84
C GLU A 228 5.56 19.45 17.67
N VAL A 229 4.50 20.27 17.62
CA VAL A 229 3.13 19.80 17.36
C VAL A 229 3.05 19.15 15.98
N VAL A 230 3.50 19.87 14.94
CA VAL A 230 3.46 19.34 13.56
C VAL A 230 4.37 18.11 13.42
N ALA A 231 5.58 18.13 13.97
CA ALA A 231 6.49 16.98 13.94
C ALA A 231 5.89 15.76 14.65
N THR A 232 5.12 15.96 15.72
CA THR A 232 4.42 14.87 16.42
C THR A 232 3.30 14.29 15.56
N MET A 233 2.45 15.13 14.97
CA MET A 233 1.39 14.65 14.06
C MET A 233 1.97 13.94 12.82
N GLN A 234 3.08 14.42 12.25
CA GLN A 234 3.77 13.76 11.14
C GLN A 234 4.31 12.39 11.52
N ARG A 235 4.92 12.23 12.71
CA ARG A 235 5.34 10.91 13.21
C ARG A 235 4.16 9.97 13.41
N ASN A 236 3.05 10.48 13.93
CA ASN A 236 1.84 9.70 14.13
C ASN A 236 1.16 9.32 12.81
N LEU A 237 1.25 10.18 11.78
CA LEU A 237 0.74 9.92 10.43
C LEU A 237 1.31 8.63 9.86
N ILE A 238 2.60 8.37 10.11
CA ILE A 238 3.27 7.14 9.65
C ILE A 238 2.50 5.90 10.14
N THR A 239 2.05 5.90 11.39
CA THR A 239 1.26 4.82 11.98
C THR A 239 -0.17 4.80 11.45
N THR A 240 -0.85 5.95 11.41
CA THR A 240 -2.27 5.99 11.05
C THR A 240 -2.52 5.66 9.57
N PHE A 241 -1.64 6.08 8.67
CA PHE A 241 -1.73 5.70 7.27
C PHE A 241 -1.49 4.19 7.07
N ALA A 242 -0.56 3.58 7.82
CA ALA A 242 -0.39 2.12 7.81
C ALA A 242 -1.67 1.40 8.26
N VAL A 243 -2.34 1.89 9.30
CA VAL A 243 -3.64 1.35 9.75
C VAL A 243 -4.68 1.41 8.64
N SER A 244 -4.85 2.57 8.00
CA SER A 244 -5.84 2.71 6.92
C SER A 244 -5.52 1.83 5.70
N LEU A 245 -4.23 1.63 5.42
CA LEU A 245 -3.77 0.71 4.39
C LEU A 245 -4.05 -0.75 4.77
N SER A 246 -3.74 -1.18 6.00
CA SER A 246 -4.03 -2.53 6.50
C SER A 246 -5.51 -2.87 6.42
N GLU A 247 -6.39 -1.96 6.82
CA GLU A 247 -7.83 -2.17 6.74
C GLU A 247 -8.38 -2.10 5.30
N GLY A 248 -7.86 -1.18 4.47
CA GLY A 248 -8.32 -0.99 3.09
C GLY A 248 -7.76 -2.02 2.09
N PHE A 249 -6.60 -2.59 2.39
CA PHE A 249 -5.82 -3.45 1.50
C PHE A 249 -5.27 -4.68 2.24
N GLY A 250 -6.09 -5.29 3.12
CA GLY A 250 -5.68 -6.45 3.93
C GLY A 250 -5.28 -7.71 3.16
N ASN A 251 -5.51 -7.75 1.84
CA ASN A 251 -5.06 -8.83 0.96
C ASN A 251 -3.75 -8.50 0.21
N ALA A 252 -3.14 -7.34 0.44
CA ALA A 252 -1.82 -7.04 -0.12
C ALA A 252 -0.78 -8.02 0.44
N GLU A 253 0.06 -8.58 -0.43
CA GLU A 253 1.06 -9.58 -0.05
C GLU A 253 2.41 -9.24 -0.71
N PRO A 254 3.54 -9.56 -0.06
CA PRO A 254 4.86 -9.38 -0.65
C PRO A 254 5.04 -10.29 -1.87
N VAL A 255 5.85 -9.83 -2.82
CA VAL A 255 6.28 -10.63 -3.98
C VAL A 255 7.77 -10.88 -3.85
N GLU A 256 8.19 -12.14 -3.91
CA GLU A 256 9.60 -12.52 -3.73
C GLU A 256 10.52 -11.79 -4.72
N GLY A 257 11.55 -11.14 -4.21
CA GLY A 257 12.51 -10.35 -4.99
C GLY A 257 12.01 -8.98 -5.45
N MET A 258 10.79 -8.56 -5.05
CA MET A 258 10.19 -7.28 -5.41
C MET A 258 9.90 -6.45 -4.16
N ASN A 259 10.21 -5.15 -4.23
CA ASN A 259 9.71 -4.19 -3.26
C ASN A 259 8.29 -3.77 -3.64
N VAL A 260 7.29 -4.50 -3.14
CA VAL A 260 5.88 -4.13 -3.32
C VAL A 260 5.57 -2.90 -2.48
N THR A 261 5.31 -1.77 -3.14
CA THR A 261 5.13 -0.49 -2.46
C THR A 261 3.72 0.08 -2.62
N TYR A 262 3.24 0.71 -1.55
CA TYR A 262 2.04 1.54 -1.56
C TYR A 262 2.46 2.98 -1.36
N THR A 263 2.35 3.78 -2.43
CA THR A 263 2.61 5.22 -2.41
C THR A 263 1.30 5.96 -2.22
N VAL A 264 1.16 6.71 -1.14
CA VAL A 264 -0.01 7.53 -0.85
C VAL A 264 0.33 9.00 -1.12
N ASN A 265 -0.40 9.62 -2.05
CA ASN A 265 -0.31 11.06 -2.31
C ASN A 265 -1.50 11.76 -1.67
N PHE A 266 -1.24 12.81 -0.90
CA PHE A 266 -2.26 13.54 -0.15
C PHE A 266 -1.92 15.03 -0.09
N VAL A 267 -2.81 15.83 0.50
CA VAL A 267 -2.57 17.26 0.73
C VAL A 267 -2.56 17.53 2.22
N ALA A 268 -1.57 18.30 2.68
CA ALA A 268 -1.51 18.85 4.02
C ALA A 268 -1.92 20.33 3.99
N HIS A 269 -2.80 20.72 4.91
CA HIS A 269 -3.10 22.10 5.23
C HIS A 269 -2.17 22.55 6.36
N MET A 270 -1.39 23.59 6.06
CA MET A 270 -0.33 24.13 6.92
C MET A 270 -0.66 25.58 7.31
N GLU A 271 0.07 26.10 8.29
CA GLU A 271 -0.01 27.49 8.74
C GLU A 271 -0.06 28.51 7.59
N GLY A 272 -0.89 29.53 7.78
CA GLY A 272 -1.17 30.54 6.75
C GLY A 272 -2.04 30.04 5.59
N ASN A 273 -2.90 29.04 5.83
CA ASN A 273 -3.84 28.47 4.86
C ASN A 273 -3.15 27.86 3.62
N LYS A 274 -1.94 27.31 3.80
CA LYS A 274 -1.16 26.73 2.71
C LYS A 274 -1.58 25.28 2.50
N LEU A 275 -1.92 24.93 1.27
CA LEU A 275 -2.15 23.54 0.86
C LEU A 275 -0.90 23.01 0.16
N VAL A 276 -0.26 22.02 0.78
CA VAL A 276 1.00 21.45 0.31
C VAL A 276 0.77 19.99 -0.05
N PRO A 277 0.99 19.57 -1.30
CA PRO A 277 0.96 18.17 -1.68
C PRO A 277 2.10 17.40 -0.99
N TYR A 278 1.79 16.23 -0.47
CA TYR A 278 2.74 15.30 0.15
C TYR A 278 2.63 13.91 -0.47
N THR A 279 3.71 13.16 -0.32
CA THR A 279 3.76 11.73 -0.62
C THR A 279 4.33 10.99 0.59
N ILE A 280 3.94 9.73 0.74
CA ILE A 280 4.46 8.79 1.73
C ILE A 280 4.40 7.37 1.15
N GLN A 281 5.38 6.52 1.48
CA GLN A 281 5.46 5.16 0.95
C GLN A 281 5.55 4.11 2.06
N TYR A 282 4.94 2.96 1.79
CA TYR A 282 4.98 1.76 2.62
C TYR A 282 5.39 0.55 1.80
N LEU A 283 6.25 -0.29 2.35
CA LEU A 283 6.57 -1.62 1.85
C LEU A 283 5.56 -2.64 2.41
N VAL A 284 5.08 -3.54 1.57
CA VAL A 284 4.30 -4.70 2.02
C VAL A 284 5.26 -5.75 2.56
N THR A 285 5.25 -5.99 3.87
CA THR A 285 6.18 -6.93 4.56
C THR A 285 5.55 -8.25 4.95
N GLY A 286 4.23 -8.32 4.88
CA GLY A 286 3.40 -9.47 5.23
C GLY A 286 1.99 -9.23 4.71
N LYS A 287 1.09 -10.19 4.88
CA LYS A 287 -0.28 -10.07 4.39
C LYS A 287 -1.01 -8.92 5.09
N GLY A 288 -1.35 -7.86 4.36
CA GLY A 288 -1.97 -6.65 4.89
C GLY A 288 -1.07 -5.85 5.84
N GLU A 289 0.24 -6.12 5.86
CA GLU A 289 1.20 -5.46 6.74
C GLU A 289 2.03 -4.42 5.96
N PHE A 290 2.01 -3.18 6.45
CA PHE A 290 2.61 -2.04 5.78
C PHE A 290 3.69 -1.41 6.65
N THR A 291 4.95 -1.52 6.22
CA THR A 291 6.10 -0.93 6.90
C THR A 291 6.52 0.36 6.20
N TYR A 292 6.66 1.45 6.95
CA TYR A 292 7.06 2.75 6.43
C TYR A 292 8.42 2.69 5.73
N VAL A 293 8.51 3.29 4.54
CA VAL A 293 9.79 3.52 3.85
C VAL A 293 10.38 4.80 4.41
N GLU A 294 11.49 4.69 5.14
CA GLU A 294 12.12 5.83 5.82
C GLU A 294 12.44 6.98 4.85
N GLY A 295 12.14 8.21 5.27
CA GLY A 295 12.32 9.42 4.46
C GLY A 295 11.35 9.57 3.28
N SER A 296 10.38 8.68 3.12
CA SER A 296 9.38 8.77 2.04
C SER A 296 8.31 9.82 2.31
N LEU A 297 8.02 10.14 3.58
CA LEU A 297 7.11 11.23 3.93
C LEU A 297 7.77 12.58 3.61
N LYS A 298 7.33 13.23 2.54
CA LYS A 298 7.90 14.51 2.09
C LYS A 298 6.92 15.30 1.20
N PRO A 299 7.06 16.63 1.11
CA PRO A 299 6.30 17.42 0.16
C PRO A 299 6.67 17.00 -1.28
N VAL A 300 5.66 16.99 -2.16
CA VAL A 300 5.87 16.82 -3.61
C VAL A 300 6.26 18.20 -4.16
N ARG A 301 7.36 18.24 -4.90
CA ARG A 301 7.85 19.45 -5.58
C ARG A 301 7.35 19.52 -7.01
#